data_AF-A0A2V9CRE1-F1
#
_entry.id   AF-A0A2V9CRE1-F1
#
_cell.length_a   1.000
_cell.length_b   1.000
_cell.length_c   1.000
_cell.angle_alpha   90.00
_cell.angle_beta   90.00
_cell.angle_gamma   90.00
#
_symmetry.space_group_name_H-M   'P 1'
#
loop_
_entity.id
_entity.type
_entity.pdbx_description
1 polymer ?
#
loop_
_entity_poly.entity_id
_entity_poly.type
_entity_poly.pdbx_seq_one_letter_code
_entity_poly.pdbx_strand_id
1 'polypeptide(L)'
;MLLKPSAGFREFSSSEYAVMGRTLEDETNYHVGPEIFLGRTWNIDLGTVAGSVYKIAAYLEFGSKSEANPVAMETLLYCTERLGKSAEQRMGFFAWDTVDGNVILQTAETAEGLAINLFQTSRAVRQFKRNH
;
A
#
# COMPACT_ATOMS: atom_id res chain seq x y z
N MET A 1 -2.38 2.72 -15.67
CA MET A 1 -3.74 2.51 -15.14
C MET A 1 -4.16 3.84 -14.52
N LEU A 2 -5.17 4.51 -15.08
CA LEU A 2 -5.63 5.83 -14.61
C LEU A 2 -6.82 5.60 -13.67
N LEU A 3 -6.60 5.79 -12.37
CA LEU A 3 -7.67 5.79 -11.37
C LEU A 3 -8.52 7.06 -11.57
N LYS A 4 -9.85 6.94 -11.56
CA LYS A 4 -10.77 8.08 -11.61
C LYS A 4 -11.18 8.41 -10.18
N PRO A 5 -10.79 9.57 -9.62
CA PRO A 5 -11.08 9.86 -8.21
C PRO A 5 -12.59 10.05 -8.03
N SER A 6 -13.19 9.21 -7.20
CA SER A 6 -14.53 9.42 -6.65
C SER A 6 -14.37 9.74 -5.15
N ALA A 7 -14.85 10.92 -4.73
CA ALA A 7 -14.80 11.46 -3.37
C ALA A 7 -13.42 11.94 -2.85
N GLY A 8 -13.45 13.03 -2.07
CA GLY A 8 -12.29 13.84 -1.68
C GLY A 8 -11.33 13.15 -0.72
N PHE A 9 -10.09 13.64 -0.73
CA PHE A 9 -9.03 13.23 0.19
C PHE A 9 -9.42 13.57 1.63
N ARG A 10 -9.32 12.61 2.55
CA ARG A 10 -9.40 12.85 4.00
C ARG A 10 -8.02 12.64 4.59
N GLU A 11 -7.43 13.69 5.16
CA GLU A 11 -6.15 13.52 5.85
C GLU A 11 -6.27 12.55 7.03
N PHE A 12 -5.21 11.81 7.27
CA PHE A 12 -5.05 11.03 8.49
C PHE A 12 -5.17 11.94 9.71
N SER A 13 -5.88 11.44 10.72
CA SER A 13 -5.98 12.05 12.04
C SER A 13 -4.68 11.85 12.84
N SER A 14 -4.52 12.62 13.92
CA SER A 14 -3.34 12.49 14.80
C SER A 14 -3.18 11.08 15.38
N SER A 15 -4.28 10.37 15.66
CA SER A 15 -4.23 8.99 16.15
C SER A 15 -3.81 8.01 15.06
N GLU A 16 -4.26 8.20 13.81
CA GLU A 16 -3.81 7.38 12.68
C GLU A 16 -2.31 7.58 12.42
N TYR A 17 -1.81 8.82 12.50
CA TYR A 17 -0.36 9.08 12.44
C TYR A 17 0.41 8.48 13.62
N ALA A 18 -0.18 8.45 14.82
CA ALA A 18 0.49 7.84 15.98
C ALA A 18 0.68 6.33 15.83
N VAL A 19 -0.21 5.65 15.09
CA VAL A 19 -0.13 4.21 14.82
C VAL A 19 0.76 3.90 13.62
N MET A 20 0.53 4.60 12.50
CA MET A 20 1.21 4.31 11.23
C MET A 20 2.58 4.98 11.10
N GLY A 21 2.80 6.04 11.87
CA GLY A 21 4.01 6.85 11.82
C GLY A 21 4.09 7.75 10.59
N ARG A 22 5.19 8.50 10.51
CA ARG A 22 5.61 9.26 9.33
C ARG A 22 7.04 8.93 9.00
N THR A 23 7.33 8.63 7.73
CA THR A 23 8.69 8.24 7.33
C THR A 23 9.54 9.40 6.84
N LEU A 24 8.92 10.50 6.41
CA LEU A 24 9.57 11.69 5.86
C LEU A 24 9.16 12.94 6.64
N GLU A 25 10.05 13.93 6.61
CA GLU A 25 9.70 15.31 6.97
C GLU A 25 8.65 15.82 5.98
N ASP A 26 7.65 16.55 6.48
CA ASP A 26 6.51 17.07 5.72
C ASP A 26 5.64 16.00 5.02
N GLU A 27 5.67 14.75 5.52
CA GLU A 27 4.78 13.70 5.04
C GLU A 27 3.33 13.95 5.46
N THR A 28 2.43 13.94 4.46
CA THR A 28 0.98 13.98 4.68
C THR A 28 0.33 12.75 4.07
N ASN A 29 -0.40 11.98 4.87
CA ASN A 29 -1.09 10.77 4.47
C ASN A 29 -2.61 11.01 4.38
N TYR A 30 -3.24 10.46 3.35
CA TYR A 30 -4.66 10.65 3.07
C TYR A 30 -5.36 9.32 2.83
N HIS A 31 -6.56 9.18 3.38
CA HIS A 31 -7.56 8.24 2.89
C HIS A 31 -8.16 8.79 1.60
N VAL A 32 -8.35 7.92 0.61
CA VAL A 32 -9.10 8.26 -0.61
C VAL A 32 -10.24 7.30 -0.84
N GLY A 33 -11.13 7.66 -1.76
CA GLY A 33 -12.24 6.79 -2.15
C GLY A 33 -11.72 5.40 -2.54
N PRO A 34 -12.40 4.32 -2.11
CA PRO A 34 -11.97 2.98 -2.40
C PRO A 34 -12.07 2.69 -3.90
N GLU A 35 -11.26 1.75 -4.37
CA GLU A 35 -11.16 1.43 -5.80
C GLU A 35 -11.37 -0.06 -6.06
N ILE A 36 -11.98 -0.37 -7.21
CA ILE A 36 -12.19 -1.77 -7.60
C ILE A 36 -10.91 -2.29 -8.26
N PHE A 37 -10.32 -3.31 -7.62
CA PHE A 37 -9.13 -3.98 -8.10
C PHE A 37 -9.24 -5.49 -7.83
N LEU A 38 -8.92 -6.32 -8.84
CA LEU A 38 -9.11 -7.78 -8.79
C LEU A 38 -10.52 -8.18 -8.30
N GLY A 39 -11.54 -7.51 -8.84
CA GLY A 39 -12.95 -7.79 -8.54
C GLY A 39 -13.40 -7.45 -7.11
N ARG A 40 -12.57 -6.75 -6.33
CA ARG A 40 -12.85 -6.38 -4.94
C ARG A 40 -12.66 -4.89 -4.72
N THR A 41 -13.35 -4.34 -3.73
CA THR A 41 -13.23 -2.94 -3.32
C THR A 41 -12.09 -2.81 -2.33
N TRP A 42 -10.98 -2.21 -2.76
CA TRP A 42 -9.80 -1.97 -1.92
C TRP A 42 -9.89 -0.60 -1.27
N ASN A 43 -9.57 -0.52 0.02
CA ASN A 43 -9.29 0.75 0.65
C ASN A 43 -7.96 1.27 0.12
N ILE A 44 -7.84 2.59 -0.03
CA ILE A 44 -6.66 3.22 -0.61
C ILE A 44 -6.22 4.37 0.30
N ASP A 45 -4.94 4.33 0.67
CA ASP A 45 -4.25 5.44 1.30
C ASP A 45 -3.14 5.98 0.39
N LEU A 46 -2.93 7.29 0.43
CA LEU A 46 -1.87 7.98 -0.28
C LEU A 46 -0.88 8.58 0.69
N GLY A 47 0.41 8.32 0.47
CA GLY A 47 1.49 9.08 1.09
C GLY A 47 1.95 10.19 0.15
N THR A 48 1.92 11.42 0.65
CA THR A 48 2.39 12.60 -0.07
C THR A 48 3.54 13.28 0.67
N VAL A 49 4.43 13.89 -0.09
CA VAL A 49 5.51 14.73 0.43
C VAL A 49 5.68 15.92 -0.50
N ALA A 50 5.75 17.12 0.06
CA ALA A 50 5.79 18.39 -0.70
C ALA A 50 4.67 18.49 -1.78
N GLY A 51 3.45 18.01 -1.45
CA GLY A 51 2.30 18.05 -2.36
C GLY A 51 2.31 17.00 -3.49
N SER A 52 3.29 16.11 -3.53
CA SER A 52 3.38 15.03 -4.53
C SER A 52 3.13 13.67 -3.91
N VAL A 53 2.33 12.82 -4.57
CA VAL A 53 2.14 11.42 -4.16
C VAL A 53 3.43 10.64 -4.40
N TYR A 54 3.97 10.03 -3.34
CA TYR A 54 5.14 9.16 -3.42
C TYR A 54 4.81 7.71 -3.08
N LYS A 55 3.65 7.45 -2.45
CA LYS A 55 3.21 6.11 -2.03
C LYS A 55 1.71 5.96 -2.26
N ILE A 56 1.32 4.83 -2.82
CA ILE A 56 -0.06 4.34 -2.85
C ILE A 56 -0.08 3.06 -2.03
N ALA A 57 -0.96 2.97 -1.04
CA ALA A 57 -1.17 1.80 -0.21
C ALA A 57 -2.61 1.32 -0.42
N ALA A 58 -2.79 0.26 -1.20
CA ALA A 58 -4.07 -0.42 -1.31
C ALA A 58 -4.14 -1.52 -0.26
N TYR A 59 -5.23 -1.63 0.49
CA TYR A 59 -5.38 -2.68 1.49
C TYR A 59 -6.78 -3.28 1.57
N LEU A 60 -6.82 -4.50 2.06
CA LEU A 60 -8.02 -5.27 2.41
C LEU A 60 -7.82 -5.88 3.80
N GLU A 61 -8.89 -5.94 4.58
CA GLU A 61 -8.91 -6.56 5.90
C GLU A 61 -9.89 -7.74 5.91
N PHE A 62 -9.50 -8.81 6.58
CA PHE A 62 -10.25 -10.06 6.67
C PHE A 62 -10.29 -10.53 8.11
N GLY A 63 -11.40 -11.14 8.52
CA GLY A 63 -11.54 -11.71 9.86
C GLY A 63 -10.74 -13.00 10.07
N SER A 64 -10.29 -13.64 8.99
CA SER A 64 -9.59 -14.94 9.08
C SER A 64 -8.52 -15.15 7.99
N LYS A 65 -7.52 -15.98 8.31
CA LYS A 65 -6.51 -16.44 7.34
C LYS A 65 -7.12 -17.24 6.19
N SER A 66 -8.19 -18.00 6.45
CA SER A 66 -8.88 -18.79 5.42
C SER A 66 -9.50 -17.93 4.33
N GLU A 67 -10.02 -16.75 4.68
CA GLU A 67 -10.59 -15.81 3.72
C GLU A 67 -9.51 -15.00 3.01
N ALA A 68 -8.46 -14.59 3.75
CA ALA A 68 -7.41 -13.75 3.21
C ALA A 68 -6.46 -14.49 2.26
N ASN A 69 -6.11 -15.76 2.57
CA ASN A 69 -5.09 -16.50 1.82
C ASN A 69 -5.39 -16.61 0.31
N PRO A 70 -6.61 -16.95 -0.14
CA PRO A 70 -6.93 -16.96 -1.57
C PRO A 70 -6.71 -15.59 -2.23
N VAL A 71 -7.07 -14.50 -1.56
CA VAL A 71 -6.90 -13.14 -2.09
C VAL A 71 -5.44 -12.72 -2.13
N ALA A 72 -4.65 -13.11 -1.13
CA ALA A 72 -3.21 -12.86 -1.10
C ALA A 72 -2.50 -13.60 -2.24
N MET A 73 -2.90 -14.85 -2.50
CA MET A 73 -2.36 -15.65 -3.61
C MET A 73 -2.77 -15.11 -4.98
N GLU A 74 -4.02 -14.67 -5.14
CA GLU A 74 -4.51 -14.01 -6.36
C GLU A 74 -3.73 -12.71 -6.64
N THR A 75 -3.50 -11.90 -5.59
CA THR A 75 -2.73 -10.65 -5.70
C THR A 75 -1.26 -10.92 -6.01
N LEU A 76 -0.65 -11.93 -5.37
CA LEU A 76 0.72 -12.36 -5.65
C LEU A 76 0.87 -12.83 -7.10
N LEU A 77 -0.07 -13.64 -7.59
CA LEU A 77 -0.07 -14.11 -8.97
C LEU A 77 -0.15 -12.92 -9.94
N TYR A 78 -1.08 -12.01 -9.72
CA TYR A 78 -1.20 -10.78 -10.51
C TYR A 78 0.12 -9.99 -10.59
N CYS A 79 0.77 -9.78 -9.43
CA CYS A 79 2.05 -9.07 -9.37
C CYS A 79 3.14 -9.84 -10.11
N THR A 80 3.21 -11.16 -9.94
CA THR A 80 4.23 -12.01 -10.58
C THR A 80 4.06 -12.06 -12.10
N GLU A 81 2.82 -12.13 -12.59
CA GLU A 81 2.53 -12.11 -14.03
C GLU A 81 2.92 -10.77 -14.67
N ARG A 82 2.75 -9.65 -13.95
CA ARG A 82 3.04 -8.31 -14.48
C ARG A 82 4.49 -7.86 -14.31
N LEU A 83 5.11 -8.21 -13.19
CA LEU A 83 6.42 -7.70 -12.77
C LEU A 83 7.52 -8.76 -12.81
N GLY A 84 7.18 -10.02 -13.08
CA GLY A 84 8.10 -11.14 -12.99
C GLY A 84 8.38 -11.56 -11.54
N LYS A 85 9.53 -12.21 -11.33
CA LYS A 85 9.95 -12.69 -10.01
C LYS A 85 10.28 -11.50 -9.08
N SER A 86 9.87 -11.58 -7.81
CA SER A 86 10.21 -10.56 -6.82
C SER A 86 11.71 -10.52 -6.53
N ALA A 87 12.22 -9.34 -6.21
CA ALA A 87 13.60 -9.11 -5.82
C ALA A 87 13.86 -9.56 -4.37
N GLU A 88 12.88 -9.37 -3.49
CA GLU A 88 12.88 -9.89 -2.12
C GLU A 88 11.63 -10.75 -1.89
N GLN A 89 11.81 -11.86 -1.17
CA GLN A 89 10.73 -12.74 -0.76
C GLN A 89 11.02 -13.32 0.63
N ARG A 90 10.07 -13.15 1.55
CA ARG A 90 10.00 -13.83 2.84
C ARG A 90 8.54 -14.11 3.20
N MET A 91 8.29 -14.81 4.29
CA MET A 91 6.93 -15.19 4.67
C MET A 91 6.03 -13.94 4.77
N GLY A 92 4.96 -13.91 3.98
CA GLY A 92 4.01 -12.80 3.94
C GLY A 92 4.55 -11.48 3.37
N PHE A 93 5.70 -11.47 2.69
CA PHE A 93 6.28 -10.25 2.13
C PHE A 93 7.01 -10.51 0.82
N PHE A 94 6.64 -9.76 -0.21
CA PHE A 94 7.21 -9.82 -1.55
C PHE A 94 7.48 -8.39 -2.03
N ALA A 95 8.68 -8.11 -2.52
CA ALA A 95 9.02 -6.80 -3.05
C ALA A 95 9.65 -6.90 -4.44
N TRP A 96 9.18 -6.08 -5.36
CA TRP A 96 9.74 -5.88 -6.69
C TRP A 96 10.43 -4.53 -6.74
N ASP A 97 11.67 -4.50 -7.20
CA ASP A 97 12.34 -3.25 -7.56
C ASP A 97 11.98 -2.91 -9.00
N THR A 98 11.38 -1.74 -9.19
CA THR A 98 10.91 -1.29 -10.50
C THR A 98 11.78 -0.14 -10.99
N VAL A 99 11.47 0.36 -12.19
CA VAL A 99 12.17 1.54 -12.72
C VAL A 99 11.93 2.79 -11.88
N ASP A 100 10.78 2.89 -11.21
CA ASP A 100 10.45 3.97 -10.28
C ASP A 100 9.92 3.42 -8.95
N GLY A 101 10.85 3.19 -8.02
CA GLY A 101 10.55 2.74 -6.67
C GLY A 101 10.17 1.26 -6.62
N ASN A 102 9.31 0.91 -5.68
CA ASN A 102 9.04 -0.50 -5.35
C ASN A 102 7.54 -0.80 -5.37
N VAL A 103 7.23 -2.03 -5.79
CA VAL A 103 5.93 -2.65 -5.52
C VAL A 103 6.13 -3.65 -4.39
N ILE A 104 5.29 -3.61 -3.36
CA ILE A 104 5.39 -4.48 -2.20
C ILE A 104 4.03 -5.10 -1.92
N LEU A 105 3.97 -6.43 -1.89
CA LEU A 105 2.82 -7.17 -1.36
C LEU A 105 3.19 -7.69 0.03
N GLN A 106 2.37 -7.34 1.01
CA GLN A 106 2.56 -7.74 2.41
C GLN A 106 1.26 -8.26 3.01
N THR A 107 1.34 -9.37 3.75
CA THR A 107 0.29 -9.77 4.69
C THR A 107 0.72 -9.47 6.12
N ALA A 108 -0.21 -9.02 6.94
CA ALA A 108 0.04 -8.68 8.34
C ALA A 108 -1.13 -9.13 9.23
N GLU A 109 -0.85 -9.55 10.45
CA GLU A 109 -1.89 -9.76 11.47
C GLU A 109 -2.30 -8.40 12.05
N THR A 110 -3.60 -8.19 12.23
CA THR A 110 -4.18 -7.01 12.87
C THR A 110 -4.95 -7.44 14.12
N ALA A 111 -5.41 -6.47 14.93
CA ALA A 111 -6.26 -6.77 16.09
C ALA A 111 -7.58 -7.46 15.69
N GLU A 112 -8.03 -7.26 14.45
CA GLU A 112 -9.31 -7.73 13.93
C GLU A 112 -9.17 -8.91 12.94
N GLY A 113 -7.94 -9.32 12.61
CA GLY A 113 -7.68 -10.48 11.76
C GLY A 113 -6.41 -10.36 10.93
N LEU A 114 -6.54 -10.36 9.60
CA LEU A 114 -5.42 -10.28 8.66
C LEU A 114 -5.64 -9.15 7.65
N ALA A 115 -4.60 -8.35 7.43
CA ALA A 115 -4.54 -7.37 6.36
C ALA A 115 -3.70 -7.88 5.18
N ILE A 116 -4.14 -7.56 3.96
CA ILE A 116 -3.35 -7.66 2.73
C ILE A 116 -3.07 -6.25 2.27
N ASN A 117 -1.80 -5.90 2.11
CA ASN A 117 -1.34 -4.59 1.71
C ASN A 117 -0.57 -4.69 0.39
N LEU A 118 -0.92 -3.84 -0.56
CA LEU A 118 -0.21 -3.66 -1.82
C LEU A 118 0.28 -2.21 -1.89
N PHE A 119 1.58 -2.02 -1.70
CA PHE A 119 2.23 -0.73 -1.79
C PHE A 119 2.85 -0.51 -3.16
N GLN A 120 2.74 0.70 -3.67
CA GLN A 120 3.54 1.21 -4.78
C GLN A 120 4.22 2.48 -4.31
N THR A 121 5.54 2.55 -4.43
CA THR A 121 6.32 3.72 -4.04
C THR A 121 7.06 4.29 -5.24
N SER A 122 7.34 5.59 -5.22
CA SER A 122 8.21 6.25 -6.19
C SER A 122 9.61 6.45 -5.60
N ARG A 123 10.64 6.24 -6.42
CA ARG A 123 12.05 6.49 -6.05
C ARG A 123 12.34 7.98 -5.87
N ALA A 124 11.50 8.85 -6.43
CA ALA A 124 11.58 10.31 -6.22
C ALA A 124 11.57 10.67 -4.73
N VAL A 125 11.01 9.80 -3.88
CA VAL A 125 10.99 9.99 -2.42
C VAL A 125 12.39 10.17 -1.80
N ARG A 126 13.45 9.63 -2.44
CA ARG A 126 14.82 9.63 -1.90
C ARG A 126 15.44 11.03 -1.80
N GLN A 127 14.86 12.03 -2.45
CA GLN A 127 15.32 13.41 -2.36
C GLN A 127 14.84 14.13 -1.09
N PHE A 128 13.85 13.56 -0.38
CA PHE A 128 13.27 14.17 0.81
C PHE A 128 13.93 13.65 2.08
N LYS A 129 13.92 14.49 3.12
CA LYS A 129 14.53 14.18 4.42
C LYS A 129 13.66 13.18 5.18
N ARG A 130 14.31 12.23 5.86
CA ARG A 130 13.64 11.21 6.68
C ARG A 130 13.47 11.70 8.11
N ASN A 131 12.39 11.25 8.77
CA ASN A 131 12.28 11.40 10.21
C ASN A 131 13.26 10.44 10.90
N HIS A 132 14.00 10.94 11.89
CA HIS A 132 14.94 10.18 12.72
C HIS A 132 14.28 9.72 14.01
#